data_AF-A0A9P1BLP9-F1
#
_entry.id   AF-A0A9P1BLP9-F1
#
_cell.length_a   1.000
_cell.length_b   1.000
_cell.length_c   1.000
_cell.angle_alpha   90.00
_cell.angle_beta   90.00
_cell.angle_gamma   90.00
#
_symmetry.space_group_name_H-M   'P 1'
#
loop_
_entity.id
_entity.type
_entity.pdbx_description
1 polymer ?
#
loop_
_entity_poly.entity_id
_entity_poly.type
_entity_poly.pdbx_seq_one_letter_code
_entity_poly.pdbx_strand_id
1 'polypeptide(L)'
;VLCLAALYFTWPTASLSPRREERLRSPVELQRSFPLPFPLKLFVNTSRAEAAAILHGQDDRLLVIVGPCSIHDPKAARDYAHRLQVLREEMKDDLLIFMRTYLEKPRTAVGWRGLISDPTLSGAEDVPRGLALGRRVLLDVLAAGLPTAVEFLDPLVATYIEDVVSYGSIGARTVESPVHRQLAAAMKMPMGFKNGRSGDLQSAVNAAVAASLPQKRLSTDARGHVQLEKAPGNPDVHIILRGSESGPNYGCLERGSCGAMRSYSELRGVKKI
;
A
#
# COMPACT_ATOMS: atom_id res chain seq x y z
N VAL A 1 0.00 -40.95 3.97
CA VAL A 1 1.46 -41.19 3.84
C VAL A 1 2.06 -40.00 3.09
N LEU A 2 2.67 -39.06 3.82
CA LEU A 2 3.44 -37.97 3.22
C LEU A 2 4.83 -38.52 2.92
N CYS A 3 5.15 -38.72 1.63
CA CYS A 3 6.48 -39.14 1.21
C CYS A 3 7.37 -37.89 1.14
N LEU A 4 8.05 -37.58 2.25
CA LEU A 4 9.10 -36.56 2.27
C LEU A 4 10.36 -37.15 1.64
N ALA A 5 10.60 -36.83 0.37
CA ALA A 5 11.92 -36.99 -0.23
C ALA A 5 12.84 -35.92 0.37
N ALA A 6 13.49 -36.23 1.49
CA ALA A 6 14.52 -35.38 2.07
C ALA A 6 15.79 -35.50 1.21
N LEU A 7 16.04 -34.51 0.35
CA LEU A 7 17.36 -34.29 -0.23
C LEU A 7 18.25 -33.78 0.91
N TYR A 8 19.08 -34.66 1.48
CA TYR A 8 20.07 -34.29 2.49
C TYR A 8 21.18 -33.47 1.83
N PHE A 9 21.06 -32.14 1.89
CA PHE A 9 22.18 -31.26 1.65
C PHE A 9 22.97 -31.11 2.96
N THR A 10 24.14 -31.74 3.04
CA THR A 10 25.11 -31.44 4.10
C THR A 10 25.74 -30.09 3.81
N TRP A 11 25.10 -29.02 4.25
CA TRP A 11 25.73 -27.72 4.29
C TRP A 11 26.79 -27.76 5.40
N PRO A 12 28.06 -27.35 5.14
CA PRO A 12 28.99 -27.15 6.23
C PRO A 12 28.34 -26.20 7.23
N THR A 13 28.37 -26.56 8.51
CA THR A 13 28.01 -25.67 9.61
C THR A 13 29.08 -24.58 9.70
N ALA A 14 29.14 -23.72 8.68
CA ALA A 14 29.84 -22.46 8.77
C ALA A 14 29.25 -21.77 10.00
N SER A 15 30.11 -21.37 10.94
CA SER A 15 29.68 -20.59 12.09
C SER A 15 28.86 -19.41 11.55
N LEU A 16 27.54 -19.43 11.81
CA LEU A 16 26.68 -18.36 11.36
C LEU A 16 27.23 -17.07 11.95
N SER A 17 27.49 -16.08 11.09
CA SER A 17 27.90 -14.75 11.55
C SER A 17 26.90 -14.25 12.59
N PRO A 18 27.35 -13.67 13.71
CA PRO A 18 26.43 -13.17 14.73
C PRO A 18 25.46 -12.17 14.12
N ARG A 19 24.20 -12.20 14.59
CA ARG A 19 23.20 -11.21 14.20
C ARG A 19 23.70 -9.83 14.57
N ARG A 20 23.66 -8.89 13.62
CA ARG A 20 23.85 -7.46 13.89
C ARG A 20 22.47 -6.84 14.04
N GLU A 21 22.29 -6.09 15.12
CA GLU A 21 21.02 -5.45 15.46
C GLU A 21 21.25 -3.94 15.51
N GLU A 22 20.42 -3.19 14.79
CA GLU A 22 20.40 -1.73 14.82
C GLU A 22 19.02 -1.26 15.25
N ARG A 23 18.99 -0.30 16.18
CA ARG A 23 17.74 0.29 16.66
C ARG A 23 17.32 1.43 15.73
N LEU A 24 16.12 1.33 15.17
CA LEU A 24 15.52 2.43 14.42
C LEU A 24 14.96 3.50 15.37
N ARG A 25 14.90 4.75 14.90
CA ARG A 25 14.06 5.79 15.51
C ARG A 25 12.62 5.29 15.58
N SER A 26 11.91 5.62 16.64
CA SER A 26 10.48 5.32 16.74
C SER A 26 9.65 6.11 15.70
N PRO A 27 8.42 5.66 15.37
CA PRO A 27 7.54 6.40 14.48
C PRO A 27 7.34 7.87 14.89
N VAL A 28 7.14 8.13 16.19
CA VAL A 28 6.93 9.49 16.71
C VAL A 28 8.18 10.36 16.58
N GLU A 29 9.38 9.80 16.75
CA GLU A 29 10.64 10.56 16.56
C GLU A 29 10.85 10.93 15.10
N LEU A 30 10.52 10.02 14.17
CA LEU A 30 10.56 10.31 12.74
C LEU A 30 9.52 11.36 12.36
N GLN A 31 8.28 11.21 12.83
CA GLN A 31 7.19 12.17 12.59
C GLN A 31 7.50 13.55 13.17
N ARG A 32 8.18 13.64 14.31
CA ARG A 32 8.66 14.92 14.86
C ARG A 32 9.76 15.56 14.01
N SER A 33 10.65 14.75 13.44
CA SER A 33 11.71 15.23 12.54
C SER A 33 11.16 15.68 11.18
N PHE A 34 10.02 15.11 10.77
CA PHE A 34 9.35 15.36 9.49
C PHE A 34 7.85 15.55 9.75
N PRO A 35 7.44 16.69 10.35
CA PRO A 35 6.06 16.89 10.76
C PRO A 35 5.13 17.02 9.56
N LEU A 36 3.89 16.52 9.72
CA LEU A 36 2.79 16.80 8.81
C LEU A 36 2.09 18.10 9.27
N PRO A 37 2.23 19.22 8.54
CA PRO A 37 1.56 20.47 8.89
C PRO A 37 0.04 20.32 8.88
N PHE A 38 -0.66 21.08 9.72
CA PHE A 38 -2.11 20.99 9.86
C PHE A 38 -2.89 21.16 8.53
N PRO A 39 -2.56 22.10 7.63
CA PRO A 39 -3.23 22.19 6.33
C PRO A 39 -3.09 20.93 5.48
N LEU A 40 -1.90 20.29 5.48
CA LEU A 40 -1.68 19.05 4.75
C LEU A 40 -2.39 17.86 5.41
N LYS A 41 -2.54 17.86 6.74
CA LYS A 41 -3.35 16.87 7.45
C LYS A 41 -4.83 16.94 7.06
N LEU A 42 -5.36 18.16 6.95
CA LEU A 42 -6.72 18.37 6.43
C LEU A 42 -6.83 17.87 5.00
N PHE A 43 -5.86 18.24 4.14
CA PHE A 43 -5.82 17.80 2.75
C PHE A 43 -5.81 16.27 2.59
N VAL A 44 -5.01 15.55 3.38
CA VAL A 44 -5.00 14.07 3.42
C VAL A 44 -6.37 13.53 3.82
N ASN A 45 -6.97 14.07 4.88
CA ASN A 45 -8.28 13.60 5.37
C ASN A 45 -9.41 13.88 4.37
N THR A 46 -9.42 15.05 3.74
CA THR A 46 -10.37 15.38 2.68
C THR A 46 -10.20 14.44 1.50
N SER A 47 -8.98 14.21 1.04
CA SER A 47 -8.70 13.30 -0.08
C SER A 47 -9.19 11.87 0.22
N ARG A 48 -8.99 11.38 1.45
CA ARG A 48 -9.52 10.08 1.89
C ARG A 48 -11.04 10.02 1.81
N ALA A 49 -11.72 11.08 2.26
CA ALA A 49 -13.17 11.17 2.22
C ALA A 49 -13.71 11.22 0.77
N GLU A 50 -13.07 11.99 -0.12
CA GLU A 50 -13.43 12.03 -1.55
C GLU A 50 -13.26 10.65 -2.21
N ALA A 51 -12.15 9.97 -1.95
CA ALA A 51 -11.92 8.63 -2.49
C ALA A 51 -12.93 7.62 -1.93
N ALA A 52 -13.29 7.71 -0.64
CA ALA A 52 -14.36 6.89 -0.07
C ALA A 52 -15.72 7.18 -0.72
N ALA A 53 -16.08 8.45 -0.95
CA ALA A 53 -17.32 8.83 -1.61
C ALA A 53 -17.45 8.20 -3.00
N ILE A 54 -16.38 8.20 -3.80
CA ILE A 54 -16.33 7.50 -5.10
C ILE A 54 -16.54 5.99 -4.93
N LEU A 55 -15.83 5.35 -3.99
CA LEU A 55 -15.97 3.91 -3.76
C LEU A 55 -17.38 3.48 -3.31
N HIS A 56 -18.12 4.39 -2.68
CA HIS A 56 -19.51 4.17 -2.25
C HIS A 56 -20.54 4.69 -3.25
N GLY A 57 -20.13 5.18 -4.43
CA GLY A 57 -21.02 5.70 -5.48
C GLY A 57 -21.74 7.00 -5.13
N GLN A 58 -21.16 7.80 -4.22
CA GLN A 58 -21.67 9.11 -3.80
C GLN A 58 -21.06 10.27 -4.59
N ASP A 59 -20.00 9.99 -5.35
CA ASP A 59 -19.27 10.90 -6.23
C ASP A 59 -18.99 10.09 -7.51
N ASP A 60 -19.31 10.65 -8.67
CA ASP A 60 -19.25 9.98 -9.97
C ASP A 60 -17.92 10.15 -10.70
N ARG A 61 -16.97 10.90 -10.10
CA ARG A 61 -15.61 11.02 -10.61
C ARG A 61 -14.89 9.68 -10.62
N LEU A 62 -13.92 9.56 -11.51
CA LEU A 62 -13.01 8.42 -11.54
C LEU A 62 -11.82 8.63 -10.61
N LEU A 63 -11.62 7.72 -9.64
CA LEU A 63 -10.39 7.66 -8.85
C LEU A 63 -9.22 7.16 -9.71
N VAL A 64 -8.20 8.00 -9.89
CA VAL A 64 -7.03 7.69 -10.73
C VAL A 64 -5.77 7.64 -9.87
N ILE A 65 -5.14 6.47 -9.80
CA ILE A 65 -3.83 6.29 -9.16
C ILE A 65 -2.74 6.22 -10.24
N VAL A 66 -1.96 7.29 -10.41
CA VAL A 66 -0.98 7.41 -11.51
C VAL A 66 0.36 7.95 -11.03
N GLY A 67 1.45 7.44 -11.59
CA GLY A 67 2.81 7.85 -11.22
C GLY A 67 3.86 6.79 -11.48
N PRO A 68 5.10 7.02 -11.05
CA PRO A 68 6.21 6.09 -11.26
C PRO A 68 5.93 4.72 -10.63
N CYS A 69 6.50 3.67 -11.22
CA CYS A 69 6.32 2.32 -10.69
C CYS A 69 6.83 2.17 -9.25
N SER A 70 7.94 2.84 -8.94
CA SER A 70 8.54 3.00 -7.62
C SER A 70 9.42 4.26 -7.64
N ILE A 71 9.43 5.03 -6.55
CA ILE A 71 10.26 6.23 -6.43
C ILE A 71 11.67 5.82 -6.03
N HIS A 72 12.67 6.19 -6.84
CA HIS A 72 14.10 6.03 -6.53
C HIS A 72 14.82 7.38 -6.45
N ASP A 73 14.32 8.40 -7.16
CA ASP A 73 14.84 9.76 -7.13
C ASP A 73 13.77 10.74 -6.56
N PRO A 74 13.98 11.29 -5.35
CA PRO A 74 13.13 12.32 -4.76
C PRO A 74 12.96 13.57 -5.62
N LYS A 75 13.97 13.99 -6.40
CA LYS A 75 13.90 15.20 -7.22
C LYS A 75 12.95 14.97 -8.40
N ALA A 76 13.12 13.88 -9.13
CA ALA A 76 12.20 13.48 -10.19
C ALA A 76 10.77 13.28 -9.67
N ALA A 77 10.59 12.75 -8.46
CA ALA A 77 9.26 12.62 -7.85
C ALA A 77 8.57 13.98 -7.64
N ARG A 78 9.31 15.00 -7.18
CA ARG A 78 8.78 16.36 -7.01
C ARG A 78 8.44 17.02 -8.35
N ASP A 79 9.31 16.90 -9.36
CA ASP A 79 9.03 17.42 -10.71
C ASP A 79 7.76 16.77 -11.30
N TYR A 80 7.63 15.45 -11.18
CA TYR A 80 6.43 14.74 -11.59
C TYR A 80 5.18 15.22 -10.84
N ALA A 81 5.29 15.43 -9.53
CA ALA A 81 4.18 15.94 -8.71
C ALA A 81 3.70 17.32 -9.18
N HIS A 82 4.61 18.26 -9.43
CA HIS A 82 4.21 19.58 -9.93
C HIS A 82 3.50 19.52 -11.28
N ARG A 83 3.96 18.66 -12.21
CA ARG A 83 3.31 18.48 -13.51
C ARG A 83 1.94 17.82 -13.38
N LEU A 84 1.82 16.81 -12.52
CA LEU A 84 0.56 16.11 -12.30
C LEU A 84 -0.47 16.98 -11.56
N GLN A 85 -0.03 17.92 -10.70
CA GLN A 85 -0.94 18.84 -10.03
C GLN A 85 -1.69 19.74 -11.02
N VAL A 86 -1.04 20.19 -12.09
CA VAL A 86 -1.71 20.96 -13.16
C VAL A 86 -2.85 20.15 -13.77
N LEU A 87 -2.60 18.90 -14.13
CA LEU A 87 -3.62 18.00 -14.68
C LEU A 87 -4.73 17.67 -13.67
N ARG A 88 -4.38 17.55 -12.38
CA ARG A 88 -5.38 17.35 -11.31
C ARG A 88 -6.35 18.50 -11.24
N GLU A 89 -5.88 19.74 -11.38
CA GLU A 89 -6.76 20.92 -11.34
C GLU A 89 -7.61 21.02 -12.62
N GLU A 90 -7.02 20.78 -13.79
CA GLU A 90 -7.72 20.81 -15.08
C GLU A 90 -8.83 19.76 -15.18
N MET A 91 -8.64 18.58 -14.56
CA MET A 91 -9.54 17.43 -14.68
C MET A 91 -10.38 17.18 -13.41
N LYS A 92 -10.39 18.10 -12.44
CA LYS A 92 -10.94 17.87 -11.09
C LYS A 92 -12.43 17.54 -11.04
N ASP A 93 -13.17 17.96 -12.07
CA ASP A 93 -14.61 17.74 -12.20
C ASP A 93 -14.94 16.31 -12.61
N ASP A 94 -14.03 15.62 -13.31
CA ASP A 94 -14.22 14.24 -13.79
C ASP A 94 -13.31 13.22 -13.06
N LEU A 95 -12.14 13.66 -12.59
CA LEU A 95 -11.08 12.78 -12.07
C LEU A 95 -10.65 13.19 -10.66
N LEU A 96 -10.59 12.20 -9.77
CA LEU A 96 -9.89 12.33 -8.49
C LEU A 96 -8.48 11.72 -8.62
N ILE A 97 -7.48 12.56 -8.94
CA ILE A 97 -6.12 12.11 -9.24
C ILE A 97 -5.23 12.02 -8.01
N PHE A 98 -4.70 10.84 -7.70
CA PHE A 98 -3.71 10.59 -6.66
C PHE A 98 -2.38 10.20 -7.30
N MET A 99 -1.28 10.71 -6.74
CA MET A 99 0.05 10.31 -7.18
C MET A 99 0.41 8.95 -6.60
N ARG A 100 0.79 8.01 -7.46
CA ARG A 100 1.42 6.76 -7.07
C ARG A 100 2.81 7.04 -6.49
N THR A 101 2.96 6.81 -5.20
CA THR A 101 4.18 7.08 -4.42
C THR A 101 4.72 5.82 -3.78
N TYR A 102 4.87 4.75 -4.56
CA TYR A 102 5.37 3.47 -4.06
C TYR A 102 6.86 3.59 -3.73
N LEU A 103 7.21 3.33 -2.47
CA LEU A 103 8.59 3.47 -1.97
C LEU A 103 9.39 2.19 -2.09
N GLU A 104 8.71 1.05 -2.26
CA GLU A 104 9.33 -0.27 -2.30
C GLU A 104 8.78 -1.10 -3.47
N LYS A 105 9.48 -2.18 -3.80
CA LYS A 105 9.06 -3.12 -4.83
C LYS A 105 9.19 -4.55 -4.32
N PRO A 106 8.10 -5.34 -4.27
CA PRO A 106 8.19 -6.72 -3.82
C PRO A 106 8.91 -7.56 -4.89
N ARG A 107 10.06 -8.16 -4.54
CA ARG A 107 10.86 -9.00 -5.45
C ARG A 107 11.19 -10.33 -4.80
N THR A 108 11.19 -11.38 -5.61
CA THR A 108 11.65 -12.75 -5.26
C THR A 108 13.05 -13.05 -5.81
N ALA A 109 13.59 -12.17 -6.65
CA ALA A 109 14.93 -12.27 -7.24
C ALA A 109 15.82 -11.13 -6.72
N VAL A 110 17.14 -11.34 -6.76
CA VAL A 110 18.14 -10.32 -6.39
C VAL A 110 17.92 -9.05 -7.22
N GLY A 111 17.81 -7.91 -6.55
CA GLY A 111 17.60 -6.61 -7.16
C GLY A 111 17.25 -5.54 -6.14
N TRP A 112 17.23 -4.28 -6.58
CA TRP A 112 16.91 -3.15 -5.71
C TRP A 112 15.52 -3.31 -5.05
N ARG A 113 15.51 -3.20 -3.72
CA ARG A 113 14.34 -3.50 -2.87
C ARG A 113 13.40 -2.31 -2.68
N GLY A 114 13.93 -1.10 -2.80
CA GLY A 114 13.15 0.13 -2.63
C GLY A 114 13.96 1.26 -2.02
N LEU A 115 13.38 2.46 -2.03
CA LEU A 115 13.95 3.66 -1.44
C LEU A 115 14.09 3.55 0.07
N ILE A 116 13.16 2.83 0.73
CA ILE A 116 13.23 2.60 2.17
C ILE A 116 14.40 1.68 2.49
N SER A 117 14.58 0.59 1.75
CA SER A 117 15.66 -0.35 2.03
C SER A 117 17.02 0.18 1.60
N ASP A 118 17.15 0.72 0.38
CA ASP A 118 18.43 1.13 -0.22
C ASP A 118 18.30 2.50 -0.91
N PRO A 119 18.30 3.60 -0.12
CA PRO A 119 18.05 4.95 -0.62
C PRO A 119 19.12 5.50 -1.56
N THR A 120 20.32 4.90 -1.57
CA THR A 120 21.47 5.33 -2.38
C THR A 120 21.70 4.48 -3.61
N LEU A 121 20.86 3.45 -3.85
CA LEU A 121 21.03 2.49 -4.95
C LEU A 121 22.40 1.78 -4.93
N SER A 122 23.04 1.72 -3.76
CA SER A 122 24.40 1.19 -3.59
C SER A 122 24.43 -0.24 -3.07
N GLY A 123 23.28 -0.80 -2.69
CA GLY A 123 23.16 -2.08 -2.02
C GLY A 123 23.60 -2.05 -0.55
N ALA A 124 23.82 -0.87 0.03
CA ALA A 124 24.31 -0.72 1.41
C ALA A 124 23.21 -0.88 2.47
N GLU A 125 21.95 -0.79 2.05
CA GLU A 125 20.77 -1.09 2.87
C GLU A 125 20.53 -0.17 4.10
N ASP A 126 20.67 1.14 3.90
CA ASP A 126 20.46 2.15 4.94
C ASP A 126 18.97 2.46 5.18
N VAL A 127 18.30 1.59 5.94
CA VAL A 127 16.89 1.72 6.32
C VAL A 127 16.57 2.99 7.13
N PRO A 128 17.37 3.39 8.15
CA PRO A 128 17.13 4.63 8.88
C PRO A 128 17.06 5.87 7.98
N ARG A 129 17.96 5.97 7.01
CA ARG A 129 17.96 7.04 6.00
C ARG A 129 16.81 6.89 5.03
N GLY A 130 16.51 5.66 4.59
CA GLY A 130 15.42 5.37 3.66
C GLY A 130 14.04 5.73 4.22
N LEU A 131 13.78 5.45 5.50
CA LEU A 131 12.54 5.88 6.19
C LEU A 131 12.41 7.40 6.21
N ALA A 132 13.47 8.11 6.56
CA ALA A 132 13.49 9.58 6.57
C ALA A 132 13.25 10.16 5.17
N LEU A 133 13.92 9.60 4.16
CA LEU A 133 13.80 10.03 2.77
C LEU A 133 12.41 9.74 2.20
N GLY A 134 11.88 8.54 2.43
CA GLY A 134 10.54 8.14 2.00
C GLY A 134 9.47 9.03 2.60
N ARG A 135 9.54 9.31 3.90
CA ARG A 135 8.61 10.25 4.56
C ARG A 135 8.72 11.66 3.99
N ARG A 136 9.94 12.16 3.76
CA ARG A 136 10.17 13.47 3.13
C ARG A 136 9.52 13.53 1.74
N VAL A 137 9.72 12.53 0.89
CA VAL A 137 9.11 12.44 -0.43
C VAL A 137 7.58 12.53 -0.36
N LEU A 138 6.94 11.78 0.55
CA LEU A 138 5.49 11.82 0.71
C LEU A 138 5.00 13.21 1.13
N LEU A 139 5.71 13.87 2.06
CA LEU A 139 5.40 15.24 2.45
C LEU A 139 5.58 16.24 1.31
N ASP A 140 6.61 16.07 0.47
CA ASP A 140 6.84 16.95 -0.66
C ASP A 140 5.74 16.81 -1.73
N VAL A 141 5.23 15.59 -1.96
CA VAL A 141 4.10 15.34 -2.86
C VAL A 141 2.82 16.00 -2.34
N LEU A 142 2.56 15.89 -1.03
CA LEU A 142 1.43 16.58 -0.39
C LEU A 142 1.58 18.10 -0.49
N ALA A 143 2.79 18.64 -0.28
CA ALA A 143 3.08 20.06 -0.40
C ALA A 143 2.93 20.58 -1.84
N ALA A 144 3.14 19.71 -2.83
CA ALA A 144 2.87 20.00 -4.24
C ALA A 144 1.36 19.93 -4.59
N GLY A 145 0.47 19.68 -3.62
CA GLY A 145 -0.98 19.66 -3.84
C GLY A 145 -1.54 18.33 -4.37
N LEU A 146 -0.81 17.23 -4.19
CA LEU A 146 -1.25 15.89 -4.63
C LEU A 146 -1.43 14.93 -3.45
N PRO A 147 -2.56 14.20 -3.37
CA PRO A 147 -2.69 13.11 -2.43
C PRO A 147 -1.81 11.92 -2.84
N THR A 148 -1.26 11.23 -1.84
CA THR A 148 -0.31 10.13 -1.98
C THR A 148 -1.01 8.77 -1.97
N ALA A 149 -0.55 7.85 -2.84
CA ALA A 149 -1.04 6.48 -2.93
C ALA A 149 0.12 5.47 -2.79
N VAL A 150 0.05 4.58 -1.80
CA VAL A 150 1.13 3.66 -1.43
C VAL A 150 0.68 2.19 -1.52
N GLU A 151 1.62 1.29 -1.84
CA GLU A 151 1.47 -0.16 -1.60
C GLU A 151 2.19 -0.50 -0.30
N PHE A 152 1.48 -1.03 0.68
CA PHE A 152 2.06 -1.42 1.97
C PHE A 152 2.63 -2.84 1.86
N LEU A 153 3.96 -2.95 1.89
CA LEU A 153 4.69 -4.23 1.86
C LEU A 153 5.09 -4.72 3.24
N ASP A 154 5.60 -3.83 4.08
CA ASP A 154 5.93 -4.12 5.47
C ASP A 154 4.93 -3.43 6.42
N PRO A 155 4.15 -4.19 7.20
CA PRO A 155 3.25 -3.66 8.21
C PRO A 155 3.90 -2.75 9.26
N LEU A 156 5.21 -2.90 9.53
CA LEU A 156 5.95 -2.04 10.46
C LEU A 156 6.31 -0.71 9.85
N VAL A 157 6.56 -0.64 8.54
CA VAL A 157 6.81 0.62 7.83
C VAL A 157 5.55 1.50 7.86
N ALA A 158 4.35 0.91 7.84
CA ALA A 158 3.10 1.64 7.82
C ALA A 158 2.99 2.66 8.97
N THR A 159 3.38 2.31 10.20
CA THR A 159 3.29 3.22 11.36
C THR A 159 4.15 4.48 11.22
N TYR A 160 5.17 4.46 10.36
CA TYR A 160 6.04 5.61 10.09
C TYR A 160 5.46 6.60 9.08
N ILE A 161 4.55 6.15 8.20
CA ILE A 161 4.13 6.93 7.02
C ILE A 161 2.62 7.02 6.83
N GLU A 162 1.80 6.21 7.52
CA GLU A 162 0.36 6.13 7.28
C GLU A 162 -0.38 7.47 7.47
N ASP A 163 0.15 8.38 8.31
CA ASP A 163 -0.43 9.70 8.54
C ASP A 163 -0.34 10.60 7.30
N VAL A 164 0.61 10.34 6.40
CA VAL A 164 0.85 11.09 5.16
C VAL A 164 0.39 10.33 3.91
N VAL A 165 -0.41 9.27 4.06
CA VAL A 165 -0.93 8.43 2.95
C VAL A 165 -2.44 8.64 2.77
N SER A 166 -2.88 8.99 1.55
CA SER A 166 -4.30 9.24 1.25
C SER A 166 -5.03 8.01 0.68
N TYR A 167 -4.31 7.07 0.08
CA TYR A 167 -4.84 5.80 -0.43
C TYR A 167 -3.81 4.68 -0.25
N GLY A 168 -4.26 3.49 0.14
CA GLY A 168 -3.39 2.33 0.30
C GLY A 168 -3.78 1.18 -0.61
N SER A 169 -2.82 0.28 -0.86
CA SER A 169 -3.07 -0.95 -1.58
C SER A 169 -2.28 -2.11 -1.00
N ILE A 170 -2.85 -3.32 -1.12
CA ILE A 170 -2.21 -4.59 -0.81
C ILE A 170 -1.84 -5.28 -2.12
N GLY A 171 -0.56 -5.63 -2.21
CA GLY A 171 0.03 -6.28 -3.37
C GLY A 171 -0.53 -7.66 -3.62
N ALA A 172 -0.45 -8.12 -4.88
CA ALA A 172 -0.95 -9.44 -5.25
C ALA A 172 -0.15 -10.62 -4.67
N ARG A 173 1.05 -10.38 -4.12
CA ARG A 173 1.83 -11.38 -3.39
C ARG A 173 1.47 -11.45 -1.91
N THR A 174 0.77 -10.43 -1.40
CA THR A 174 0.43 -10.30 0.03
C THR A 174 -1.08 -10.25 0.27
N VAL A 175 -1.91 -10.28 -0.79
CA VAL A 175 -3.38 -10.31 -0.70
C VAL A 175 -3.91 -11.50 0.10
N GLU A 176 -3.19 -12.63 0.11
CA GLU A 176 -3.52 -13.81 0.90
C GLU A 176 -2.98 -13.79 2.33
N SER A 177 -2.11 -12.83 2.66
CA SER A 177 -1.47 -12.72 3.97
C SER A 177 -2.47 -12.20 5.02
N PRO A 178 -2.72 -12.97 6.10
CA PRO A 178 -3.55 -12.50 7.20
C PRO A 178 -3.04 -11.20 7.82
N VAL A 179 -1.71 -11.04 7.94
CA VAL A 179 -1.08 -9.85 8.53
C VAL A 179 -1.41 -8.59 7.70
N HIS A 180 -1.44 -8.71 6.38
CA HIS A 180 -1.76 -7.58 5.50
C HIS A 180 -3.26 -7.25 5.49
N ARG A 181 -4.14 -8.26 5.58
CA ARG A 181 -5.59 -8.04 5.74
C ARG A 181 -5.91 -7.33 7.05
N GLN A 182 -5.24 -7.76 8.13
CA GLN A 182 -5.33 -7.12 9.44
C GLN A 182 -4.78 -5.69 9.43
N LEU A 183 -3.65 -5.44 8.76
CA LEU A 183 -3.14 -4.10 8.55
C LEU A 183 -4.17 -3.22 7.85
N ALA A 184 -4.72 -3.69 6.72
CA ALA A 184 -5.73 -2.95 5.96
C ALA A 184 -7.01 -2.66 6.76
N ALA A 185 -7.41 -3.55 7.68
CA ALA A 185 -8.53 -3.32 8.59
C ALA A 185 -8.30 -2.18 9.59
N ALA A 186 -7.03 -1.88 9.92
CA ALA A 186 -6.64 -0.79 10.82
C ALA A 186 -6.43 0.55 10.09
N MET A 187 -6.37 0.54 8.76
CA MET A 187 -6.06 1.71 7.96
C MET A 187 -7.22 2.72 7.94
N LYS A 188 -6.88 4.00 7.99
CA LYS A 188 -7.82 5.14 7.97
C LYS A 188 -8.10 5.69 6.57
N MET A 189 -7.47 5.11 5.56
CA MET A 189 -7.65 5.46 4.16
C MET A 189 -8.32 4.31 3.41
N PRO A 190 -8.90 4.58 2.22
CA PRO A 190 -9.34 3.52 1.33
C PRO A 190 -8.21 2.55 0.97
N MET A 191 -8.57 1.27 0.89
CA MET A 191 -7.62 0.17 0.67
C MET A 191 -8.01 -0.70 -0.52
N GLY A 192 -7.14 -0.77 -1.53
CA GLY A 192 -7.33 -1.64 -2.69
C GLY A 192 -6.60 -2.97 -2.60
N PHE A 193 -7.25 -4.07 -2.96
CA PHE A 193 -6.67 -5.42 -2.96
C PHE A 193 -6.47 -5.93 -4.38
N LYS A 194 -5.21 -6.15 -4.78
CA LYS A 194 -4.89 -6.70 -6.10
C LYS A 194 -5.26 -8.18 -6.19
N ASN A 195 -5.84 -8.59 -7.31
CA ASN A 195 -6.03 -10.02 -7.60
C ASN A 195 -4.68 -10.78 -7.63
N GLY A 196 -4.71 -12.08 -7.32
CA GLY A 196 -3.53 -12.95 -7.24
C GLY A 196 -2.76 -13.02 -8.56
N ARG A 197 -1.50 -13.51 -8.54
CA ARG A 197 -0.66 -13.62 -9.77
C ARG A 197 -1.25 -14.51 -10.86
N SER A 198 -1.98 -15.55 -10.46
CA SER A 198 -2.74 -16.42 -11.35
C SER A 198 -3.98 -15.76 -11.97
N GLY A 199 -4.37 -14.57 -11.52
CA GLY A 199 -5.63 -13.94 -11.91
C GLY A 199 -6.79 -14.20 -10.97
N ASP A 200 -6.59 -15.01 -9.93
CA ASP A 200 -7.65 -15.32 -8.98
C ASP A 200 -8.15 -14.05 -8.26
N LEU A 201 -9.46 -13.84 -8.37
CA LEU A 201 -10.18 -12.74 -7.77
C LEU A 201 -10.68 -13.09 -6.37
N GLN A 202 -10.90 -14.38 -6.08
CA GLN A 202 -11.46 -14.80 -4.81
C GLN A 202 -10.54 -14.42 -3.65
N SER A 203 -9.22 -14.51 -3.83
CA SER A 203 -8.27 -14.05 -2.82
C SER A 203 -8.36 -12.54 -2.53
N ALA A 204 -8.65 -11.70 -3.53
CA ALA A 204 -8.87 -10.26 -3.32
C ALA A 204 -10.24 -9.97 -2.67
N VAL A 205 -11.29 -10.68 -3.10
CA VAL A 205 -12.64 -10.61 -2.47
C VAL A 205 -12.55 -10.97 -0.99
N ASN A 206 -11.92 -12.10 -0.66
CA ASN A 206 -11.73 -12.57 0.71
C ASN A 206 -10.92 -11.57 1.54
N ALA A 207 -9.89 -10.97 0.94
CA ALA A 207 -9.07 -9.97 1.62
C ALA A 207 -9.85 -8.70 1.93
N ALA A 208 -10.64 -8.20 0.97
CA ALA A 208 -11.51 -7.04 1.17
C ALA A 208 -12.56 -7.32 2.25
N VAL A 209 -13.27 -8.45 2.19
CA VAL A 209 -14.26 -8.82 3.22
C VAL A 209 -13.61 -8.92 4.59
N ALA A 210 -12.48 -9.62 4.72
CA ALA A 210 -11.77 -9.74 5.98
C ALA A 210 -11.32 -8.38 6.55
N ALA A 211 -10.84 -7.49 5.68
CA ALA A 211 -10.41 -6.15 6.09
C ALA A 211 -11.58 -5.24 6.48
N SER A 212 -12.78 -5.47 5.96
CA SER A 212 -13.99 -4.71 6.34
C SER A 212 -14.55 -5.04 7.72
N LEU A 213 -14.11 -6.15 8.31
CA LEU A 213 -14.56 -6.63 9.61
C LEU A 213 -13.58 -6.27 10.73
N PRO A 214 -14.01 -6.23 12.00
CA PRO A 214 -13.10 -6.05 13.13
C PRO A 214 -11.98 -7.08 13.17
N GLN A 215 -10.75 -6.63 13.38
CA GLN A 215 -9.54 -7.46 13.42
C GLN A 215 -8.72 -7.18 14.67
N LYS A 216 -7.94 -8.17 15.11
CA LYS A 216 -6.88 -7.98 16.12
C LYS A 216 -5.54 -8.24 15.47
N ARG A 217 -4.56 -7.38 15.70
CA ARG A 217 -3.22 -7.52 15.12
C ARG A 217 -2.11 -7.16 16.08
N LEU A 218 -0.96 -7.78 15.90
CA LEU A 218 0.29 -7.31 16.49
C LEU A 218 0.80 -6.13 15.63
N SER A 219 1.17 -5.05 16.28
CA SER A 219 1.69 -3.83 15.65
C SER A 219 2.69 -3.14 16.59
N THR A 220 3.19 -1.96 16.21
CA THR A 220 3.94 -1.08 17.09
C THR A 220 3.13 0.17 17.44
N ASP A 221 3.26 0.66 18.67
CA ASP A 221 2.79 1.98 19.06
C ASP A 221 3.68 3.07 18.44
N ALA A 222 3.28 4.34 18.59
CA ALA A 222 4.06 5.46 18.05
C ALA A 222 5.48 5.57 18.67
N ARG A 223 5.73 4.96 19.83
CA ARG A 223 7.04 4.92 20.50
C ARG A 223 7.88 3.69 20.10
N GLY A 224 7.35 2.82 19.25
CA GLY A 224 8.01 1.62 18.76
C GLY A 224 7.85 0.37 19.64
N HIS A 225 6.99 0.39 20.65
CA HIS A 225 6.70 -0.79 21.46
C HIS A 225 5.68 -1.69 20.78
N VAL A 226 5.88 -3.01 20.86
CA VAL A 226 4.90 -3.96 20.35
C VAL A 226 3.59 -3.83 21.14
N GLN A 227 2.46 -3.82 20.43
CA GLN A 227 1.12 -3.71 21.00
C GLN A 227 0.14 -4.65 20.29
N LEU A 228 -0.93 -5.03 21.01
CA LEU A 228 -2.11 -5.65 20.43
C LEU A 228 -3.11 -4.56 20.05
N GLU A 229 -3.27 -4.31 18.76
CA GLU A 229 -4.24 -3.36 18.23
C GLU A 229 -5.56 -4.06 17.91
N LYS A 230 -6.67 -3.42 18.28
CA LYS A 230 -8.04 -3.83 17.93
C LYS A 230 -8.58 -2.86 16.87
N ALA A 231 -8.56 -3.29 15.61
CA ALA A 231 -9.07 -2.51 14.50
C ALA A 231 -10.58 -2.73 14.35
N PRO A 232 -11.37 -1.67 14.11
CA PRO A 232 -12.82 -1.81 13.91
C PRO A 232 -13.18 -2.43 12.56
N GLY A 233 -12.23 -2.54 11.64
CA GLY A 233 -12.48 -2.85 10.23
C GLY A 233 -12.43 -1.58 9.37
N ASN A 234 -12.18 -1.77 8.08
CA ASN A 234 -12.11 -0.69 7.11
C ASN A 234 -13.27 -0.79 6.10
N PRO A 235 -14.27 0.11 6.17
CA PRO A 235 -15.40 0.06 5.25
C PRO A 235 -15.02 0.44 3.81
N ASP A 236 -13.87 1.08 3.58
CA ASP A 236 -13.48 1.70 2.32
C ASP A 236 -12.53 0.82 1.51
N VAL A 237 -12.86 -0.47 1.40
CA VAL A 237 -12.07 -1.47 0.66
C VAL A 237 -12.64 -1.75 -0.73
N HIS A 238 -11.78 -2.07 -1.71
CA HIS A 238 -12.19 -2.48 -3.06
C HIS A 238 -11.16 -3.42 -3.70
N ILE A 239 -11.49 -3.95 -4.88
CA ILE A 239 -10.65 -4.89 -5.63
C ILE A 239 -9.94 -4.14 -6.75
N ILE A 240 -8.65 -4.46 -6.97
CA ILE A 240 -7.86 -3.95 -8.09
C ILE A 240 -7.64 -5.09 -9.09
N LEU A 241 -8.22 -4.95 -10.27
CA LEU A 241 -7.97 -5.82 -11.43
C LEU A 241 -6.62 -5.45 -12.06
N ARG A 242 -5.71 -6.41 -12.16
CA ARG A 242 -4.34 -6.18 -12.67
C ARG A 242 -3.85 -7.23 -13.67
N GLY A 243 -4.77 -8.00 -14.24
CA GLY A 243 -4.50 -9.14 -15.10
C GLY A 243 -3.94 -10.35 -14.36
N SER A 244 -3.38 -11.26 -15.13
CA SER A 244 -2.69 -12.46 -14.66
C SER A 244 -1.52 -12.80 -15.57
N GLU A 245 -0.80 -13.85 -15.22
CA GLU A 245 0.20 -14.46 -16.11
C GLU A 245 -0.42 -14.97 -17.44
N SER A 246 -1.73 -15.24 -17.47
CA SER A 246 -2.46 -15.71 -18.64
C SER A 246 -3.06 -14.58 -19.50
N GLY A 247 -2.98 -13.32 -19.06
CA GLY A 247 -3.46 -12.17 -19.82
C GLY A 247 -4.26 -11.14 -19.03
N PRO A 248 -4.84 -10.14 -19.71
CA PRO A 248 -5.56 -9.05 -19.07
C PRO A 248 -6.96 -9.46 -18.55
N ASN A 249 -7.40 -8.83 -17.47
CA ASN A 249 -8.74 -9.01 -16.90
C ASN A 249 -9.57 -7.71 -16.81
N TYR A 250 -9.12 -6.60 -17.43
CA TYR A 250 -9.84 -5.31 -17.38
C TYR A 250 -11.23 -5.36 -18.03
N GLY A 251 -11.45 -6.22 -19.03
CA GLY A 251 -12.77 -6.39 -19.67
C GLY A 251 -13.66 -7.48 -19.05
N CYS A 252 -13.28 -8.06 -17.90
CA CYS A 252 -14.05 -9.16 -17.30
C CYS A 252 -15.42 -8.72 -16.74
N LEU A 253 -15.54 -7.44 -16.37
CA LEU A 253 -16.77 -6.83 -15.86
C LEU A 253 -17.83 -6.75 -16.95
N GLU A 254 -17.45 -6.20 -18.11
CA GLU A 254 -18.30 -6.09 -19.30
C GLU A 254 -18.73 -7.47 -19.83
N ARG A 255 -17.78 -8.42 -19.87
CA ARG A 255 -18.02 -9.78 -20.37
C ARG A 255 -18.76 -10.69 -19.39
N GLY A 256 -19.06 -10.22 -18.18
CA GLY A 256 -19.71 -11.02 -17.13
C GLY A 256 -18.90 -12.23 -16.65
N SER A 257 -17.60 -12.32 -16.99
CA SER A 257 -16.73 -13.45 -16.66
C SER A 257 -16.10 -13.34 -15.27
N CYS A 258 -16.34 -12.23 -14.57
CA CYS A 258 -15.89 -11.98 -13.19
C CYS A 258 -16.90 -12.54 -12.15
N GLY A 259 -17.12 -13.86 -12.14
CA GLY A 259 -18.10 -14.53 -11.26
C GLY A 259 -17.93 -14.21 -9.77
N ALA A 260 -16.69 -14.08 -9.29
CA ALA A 260 -16.37 -13.70 -7.91
C ALA A 260 -16.75 -12.26 -7.54
N MET A 261 -17.01 -11.38 -8.52
CA MET A 261 -17.46 -10.01 -8.23
C MET A 261 -18.98 -9.90 -8.01
N ARG A 262 -19.77 -10.89 -8.45
CA ARG A 262 -21.21 -10.93 -8.09
C ARG A 262 -21.40 -11.11 -6.59
N SER A 263 -20.69 -12.07 -5.99
CA SER A 263 -20.72 -12.28 -4.54
C SER A 263 -20.17 -11.08 -3.77
N TYR A 264 -19.14 -10.40 -4.28
CA TYR A 264 -18.64 -9.17 -3.67
C TYR A 264 -19.67 -8.02 -3.71
N SER A 265 -20.37 -7.85 -4.84
CA SER A 265 -21.40 -6.81 -5.00
C SER A 265 -22.62 -7.09 -4.12
N GLU A 266 -23.03 -8.36 -4.01
CA GLU A 266 -24.12 -8.82 -3.14
C GLU A 266 -23.79 -8.62 -1.66
N LEU A 267 -22.54 -8.88 -1.24
CA LEU A 267 -22.07 -8.65 0.14
C LEU A 267 -22.01 -7.16 0.52
N ARG A 268 -21.89 -6.26 -0.45
CA ARG A 268 -21.77 -4.80 -0.22
C ARG A 268 -23.07 -4.04 -0.47
N GLY A 269 -24.08 -4.64 -1.09
CA GLY A 269 -25.28 -3.91 -1.53
C GLY A 269 -25.01 -2.85 -2.61
N VAL A 270 -23.83 -2.89 -3.25
CA VAL A 270 -23.38 -1.89 -4.23
C VAL A 270 -23.77 -2.34 -5.64
N LYS A 271 -24.54 -1.50 -6.34
CA LYS A 271 -24.80 -1.65 -7.79
C LYS A 271 -23.48 -1.41 -8.53
N LYS A 272 -23.23 -2.23 -9.57
CA LYS A 272 -22.07 -2.14 -10.47
C LYS A 272 -21.74 -0.68 -10.81
N ILE A 273 -20.49 -0.28 -10.59
CA ILE A 273 -19.84 0.85 -11.27
C ILE A 273 -19.22 0.29 -12.56
#